data_AF-A0A1B7WEB4-F1
#
_entry.id   AF-A0A1B7WEB4-F1
#
_cell.length_a   1.000
_cell.length_b   1.000
_cell.length_c   1.000
_cell.angle_alpha   90.00
_cell.angle_beta   90.00
_cell.angle_gamma   90.00
#
_symmetry.space_group_name_H-M   'P 1'
#
loop_
_entity.id
_entity.type
_entity.pdbx_description
1 polymer ?
#
loop_
_entity_poly.entity_id
_entity_poly.type
_entity_poly.pdbx_seq_one_letter_code
_entity_poly.pdbx_strand_id
1 'polypeptide(L)'
;MTTEQYNSQLAWLLQCDLREKEIPAWGKETLITVYLNKKTKNENLDIFSALIPNSCIETALSSTSWDFLRRYGHPACIQDGQKQVTYFRFGNSDKIEPFIIHRDFDDIRKSYNEIIEEFRHYHRLYHDFDKNELLKFDDRGETVVAKIESDRVEVRLKEIRQFLAMKEMHLAIYFDSKRHSELLPNELPISLDIQDDLTHYSFRADYENSSFKENHKSFS
;
A
#
# COMPACT_ATOMS: atom_id res chain seq x y z
N MET A 1 27.52 -8.76 -19.90
CA MET A 1 26.05 -8.78 -19.93
C MET A 1 25.62 -8.96 -21.37
N THR A 2 24.72 -9.90 -21.65
CA THR A 2 24.13 -10.05 -23.00
C THR A 2 23.16 -8.91 -23.28
N THR A 3 22.83 -8.64 -24.55
CA THR A 3 21.81 -7.64 -24.93
C THR A 3 20.46 -7.93 -24.28
N GLU A 4 20.10 -9.21 -24.17
CA GLU A 4 18.88 -9.65 -23.51
C GLU A 4 18.89 -9.32 -22.01
N GLN A 5 19.99 -9.64 -21.31
CA GLN A 5 20.15 -9.31 -19.89
C GLN A 5 20.10 -7.81 -19.64
N TYR A 6 20.70 -7.01 -20.52
CA TYR A 6 20.66 -5.55 -20.45
C TYR A 6 19.23 -5.02 -20.58
N ASN A 7 18.48 -5.49 -21.58
CA ASN A 7 17.10 -5.06 -21.81
C ASN A 7 16.18 -5.45 -20.66
N SER A 8 16.33 -6.66 -20.12
CA SER A 8 15.55 -7.09 -18.95
C SER A 8 15.85 -6.23 -17.72
N GLN A 9 17.12 -5.89 -17.48
CA GLN A 9 17.51 -5.05 -16.35
C GLN A 9 17.03 -3.60 -16.53
N LEU A 10 17.08 -3.07 -17.75
CA LEU A 10 16.56 -1.74 -18.07
C LEU A 10 15.04 -1.68 -17.88
N ALA A 11 14.29 -2.68 -18.36
CA ALA A 11 12.84 -2.75 -18.17
C ALA A 11 12.45 -2.85 -16.69
N TRP A 12 13.21 -3.62 -15.90
CA TRP A 12 13.04 -3.68 -14.45
C TRP A 12 13.34 -2.34 -13.78
N LEU A 13 14.41 -1.64 -14.19
CA LEU A 13 14.76 -0.32 -13.66
C LEU A 13 13.69 0.73 -13.98
N LEU A 14 13.11 0.65 -15.18
CA LEU A 14 12.01 1.50 -15.65
C LEU A 14 10.64 1.10 -15.08
N GLN A 15 10.60 0.09 -14.19
CA GLN A 15 9.42 -0.39 -13.50
C GLN A 15 8.30 -0.83 -14.45
N CYS A 16 8.63 -1.38 -15.62
CA CYS A 16 7.63 -1.83 -16.60
C CYS A 16 6.70 -2.91 -16.04
N ASP A 17 7.19 -3.81 -15.18
CA ASP A 17 6.35 -4.79 -14.48
C ASP A 17 5.30 -4.12 -13.58
N LEU A 18 5.65 -3.07 -12.84
CA LEU A 18 4.68 -2.35 -12.01
C LEU A 18 3.70 -1.54 -12.86
N ARG A 19 4.23 -0.71 -13.76
CA ARG A 19 3.47 0.26 -14.56
C ARG A 19 2.53 -0.39 -15.57
N GLU A 20 2.98 -1.47 -16.21
CA GLU A 20 2.26 -2.08 -17.32
C GLU A 20 1.47 -3.33 -16.89
N LYS A 21 1.73 -3.90 -15.71
CA LYS A 21 1.07 -5.14 -15.26
C LYS A 21 0.41 -5.01 -13.89
N GLU A 22 1.17 -4.70 -12.85
CA GLU A 22 0.66 -4.74 -11.46
C GLU A 22 -0.38 -3.63 -11.22
N ILE A 23 -0.04 -2.37 -11.47
CA ILE A 23 -0.93 -1.22 -11.22
C ILE A 23 -2.25 -1.38 -12.00
N PRO A 24 -2.25 -1.71 -13.31
CA PRO A 24 -3.50 -1.95 -14.03
C PRO A 24 -4.32 -3.15 -13.56
N ALA A 25 -3.72 -4.11 -12.84
CA ALA A 25 -4.39 -5.32 -12.33
C ALA A 25 -5.04 -5.11 -10.95
N TRP A 26 -4.54 -4.16 -10.16
CA TRP A 26 -5.10 -3.86 -8.84
C TRP A 26 -6.60 -3.58 -8.90
N GLY A 27 -7.35 -4.17 -7.97
CA GLY A 27 -8.82 -4.07 -7.94
C GLY A 27 -9.57 -5.02 -8.88
N LYS A 28 -8.86 -5.81 -9.72
CA LYS A 28 -9.43 -6.80 -10.64
C LYS A 28 -9.13 -8.25 -10.23
N GLU A 29 -8.12 -8.44 -9.38
CA GLU A 29 -7.69 -9.75 -8.91
C GLU A 29 -8.61 -10.33 -7.83
N THR A 30 -8.55 -11.65 -7.63
CA THR A 30 -9.35 -12.32 -6.59
C THR A 30 -8.84 -11.99 -5.19
N LEU A 31 -7.52 -11.99 -5.01
CA LEU A 31 -6.82 -11.54 -3.82
C LEU A 31 -6.09 -10.26 -4.18
N ILE A 32 -6.20 -9.26 -3.32
CA ILE A 32 -5.55 -7.96 -3.50
C ILE A 32 -4.53 -7.79 -2.42
N THR A 33 -3.33 -7.37 -2.80
CA THR A 33 -2.30 -6.94 -1.85
C THR A 33 -2.71 -5.58 -1.29
N VAL A 34 -3.06 -5.55 -0.01
CA VAL A 34 -3.51 -4.34 0.71
C VAL A 34 -2.43 -3.79 1.65
N TYR A 35 -1.34 -4.54 1.80
CA TYR A 35 -0.10 -4.12 2.45
C TYR A 35 1.08 -4.89 1.84
N LEU A 36 2.18 -4.21 1.59
CA LEU A 36 3.46 -4.79 1.22
C LEU A 36 4.59 -3.93 1.80
N ASN A 37 5.59 -4.56 2.41
CA ASN A 37 6.87 -3.93 2.76
C ASN A 37 8.00 -4.82 2.22
N LYS A 38 8.35 -4.63 0.95
CA LYS A 38 9.41 -5.39 0.30
C LYS A 38 10.68 -4.55 0.25
N LYS A 39 11.71 -4.97 0.99
CA LYS A 39 13.04 -4.33 0.95
C LYS A 39 14.09 -5.34 0.54
N THR A 40 14.80 -5.01 -0.54
CA THR A 40 15.95 -5.78 -1.04
C THR A 40 17.14 -4.84 -1.23
N LYS A 41 18.30 -5.37 -1.64
CA LYS A 41 19.49 -4.55 -1.89
C LYS A 41 19.25 -3.43 -2.92
N ASN A 42 18.37 -3.68 -3.89
CA ASN A 42 18.20 -2.86 -5.09
C ASN A 42 16.76 -2.37 -5.28
N GLU A 43 15.81 -2.78 -4.43
CA GLU A 43 14.40 -2.42 -4.53
C GLU A 43 13.82 -2.20 -3.14
N ASN A 44 13.10 -1.09 -2.98
CA ASN A 44 12.18 -0.86 -1.88
C ASN A 44 10.79 -0.64 -2.47
N LEU A 45 9.85 -1.54 -2.20
CA LEU A 45 8.45 -1.39 -2.61
C LEU A 45 7.58 -1.42 -1.36
N ASP A 46 6.87 -0.32 -1.15
CA ASP A 46 5.90 -0.16 -0.08
C ASP A 46 4.50 -0.06 -0.70
N ILE A 47 3.55 -0.85 -0.19
CA ILE A 47 2.12 -0.75 -0.46
C ILE A 47 1.40 -0.67 0.88
N PHE A 48 0.42 0.21 1.00
CA PHE A 48 -0.52 0.21 2.12
C PHE A 48 -1.90 0.68 1.65
N SER A 49 -2.90 0.52 2.50
CA SER A 49 -4.27 0.84 2.16
C SER A 49 -5.02 1.56 3.26
N ALA A 50 -5.96 2.40 2.84
CA ALA A 50 -6.87 3.12 3.70
C ALA A 50 -8.28 3.11 3.14
N LEU A 51 -9.26 3.24 4.02
CA LEU A 51 -10.65 3.47 3.68
C LEU A 51 -10.86 4.97 3.60
N ILE A 52 -11.22 5.45 2.42
CA ILE A 52 -11.47 6.87 2.17
C ILE A 52 -12.98 7.12 2.00
N PRO A 53 -13.55 8.15 2.64
CA PRO A 53 -14.91 8.57 2.36
C PRO A 53 -15.09 8.92 0.88
N ASN A 54 -16.27 8.67 0.31
CA ASN A 54 -16.54 9.00 -1.09
C ASN A 54 -16.33 10.49 -1.43
N SER A 55 -16.56 11.37 -0.46
CA SER A 55 -16.31 12.81 -0.60
C SER A 55 -14.83 13.19 -0.71
N CYS A 56 -13.91 12.28 -0.39
CA CYS A 56 -12.47 12.53 -0.38
C CYS A 56 -11.75 12.02 -1.63
N ILE A 57 -12.44 11.30 -2.54
CA ILE A 57 -11.83 10.66 -3.71
C ILE A 57 -11.14 11.69 -4.62
N GLU A 58 -11.83 12.78 -4.96
CA GLU A 58 -11.27 13.83 -5.83
C GLU A 58 -10.04 14.46 -5.20
N THR A 59 -10.03 14.67 -3.88
CA THR A 59 -8.87 15.20 -3.16
C THR A 59 -7.72 14.21 -3.15
N ALA A 60 -7.98 12.93 -2.86
CA ALA A 60 -6.98 11.87 -2.85
C ALA A 60 -6.31 11.68 -4.22
N LEU A 61 -7.08 11.84 -5.30
CA LEU A 61 -6.57 11.76 -6.68
C LEU A 61 -6.03 13.09 -7.21
N SER A 62 -6.11 14.21 -6.47
CA SER A 62 -5.64 15.52 -6.95
C SER A 62 -4.12 15.67 -6.96
N SER A 63 -3.40 14.83 -6.22
CA SER A 63 -1.94 14.86 -6.12
C SER A 63 -1.37 13.47 -5.87
N THR A 64 -0.10 13.28 -6.17
CA THR A 64 0.65 12.05 -5.87
C THR A 64 1.14 11.97 -4.42
N SER A 65 0.81 12.96 -3.58
CA SER A 65 1.11 12.94 -2.15
C SER A 65 0.10 12.08 -1.39
N TRP A 66 0.55 11.45 -0.30
CA TRP A 66 -0.31 10.59 0.50
C TRP A 66 -1.09 11.40 1.54
N ASP A 67 -2.41 11.32 1.50
CA ASP A 67 -3.36 11.82 2.51
C ASP A 67 -3.40 10.94 3.78
N PHE A 68 -2.83 9.73 3.71
CA PHE A 68 -2.69 8.82 4.84
C PHE A 68 -1.30 8.17 4.85
N LEU A 69 -0.67 8.03 6.02
CA LEU A 69 0.64 7.38 6.14
C LEU A 69 0.51 6.01 6.81
N ARG A 70 1.39 5.06 6.46
CA ARG A 70 1.43 3.70 7.03
C ARG A 70 1.41 3.63 8.56
N ARG A 71 2.01 4.61 9.24
CA ARG A 71 2.09 4.68 10.71
C ARG A 71 0.93 5.46 11.35
N TYR A 72 -0.02 5.93 10.56
CA TYR A 72 -1.21 6.65 11.03
C TYR A 72 -2.37 5.67 11.26
N GLY A 73 -3.53 6.19 11.70
CA GLY A 73 -4.70 5.38 11.99
C GLY A 73 -4.78 4.89 13.44
N HIS A 74 -3.97 5.46 14.33
CA HIS A 74 -4.07 5.23 15.77
C HIS A 74 -4.91 6.33 16.43
N PRO A 75 -5.65 6.01 17.51
CA PRO A 75 -6.35 7.02 18.27
C PRO A 75 -5.42 8.12 18.80
N ALA A 76 -5.83 9.38 18.68
CA ALA A 76 -5.07 10.51 19.18
C ALA A 76 -5.98 11.64 19.68
N CYS A 77 -5.48 12.40 20.65
CA CYS A 77 -6.07 13.68 21.05
C CYS A 77 -5.29 14.79 20.36
N ILE A 78 -5.97 15.61 19.56
CA ILE A 78 -5.35 16.74 18.87
C ILE A 78 -5.88 18.02 19.50
N GLN A 79 -4.96 18.91 19.87
CA GLN A 79 -5.29 20.23 20.37
C GLN A 79 -5.32 21.21 19.20
N ASP A 80 -6.41 21.94 19.05
CA ASP A 80 -6.51 23.00 18.05
C ASP A 80 -5.79 24.29 18.48
N GLY A 81 -5.77 25.28 17.59
CA GLY A 81 -5.20 26.60 17.86
C GLY A 81 -5.89 27.38 19.00
N GLN A 82 -7.08 26.96 19.43
CA GLN A 82 -7.85 27.55 20.52
C GLN A 82 -7.71 26.77 21.84
N LYS A 83 -6.81 25.78 21.88
CA LYS A 83 -6.57 24.89 23.03
C LYS A 83 -7.73 23.94 23.34
N GLN A 84 -8.65 23.73 22.41
CA GLN A 84 -9.64 22.66 22.53
C GLN A 84 -9.01 21.33 22.15
N VAL A 85 -9.12 20.35 23.03
CA VAL A 85 -8.62 18.98 22.80
C VAL A 85 -9.77 18.13 22.28
N THR A 86 -9.60 17.58 21.08
CA THR A 86 -10.58 16.67 20.45
C THR A 86 -9.97 15.29 20.29
N TYR A 87 -10.72 14.26 20.70
CA TYR A 87 -10.34 12.86 20.48
C TYR A 87 -10.76 12.42 19.08
N PHE A 88 -9.80 11.85 18.34
CA PHE A 88 -10.00 11.28 17.02
C PHE A 88 -9.66 9.79 17.06
N ARG A 89 -10.63 8.95 16.70
CA ARG A 89 -10.49 7.48 16.70
C ARG A 89 -9.31 6.98 15.86
N PHE A 90 -9.01 7.67 14.76
CA PHE A 90 -7.92 7.33 13.84
C PHE A 90 -6.87 8.46 13.73
N GLY A 91 -6.88 9.39 14.68
CA GLY A 91 -5.89 10.47 14.75
C GLY A 91 -5.98 11.49 13.60
N ASN A 92 -7.12 11.58 12.92
CA ASN A 92 -7.37 12.55 11.85
C ASN A 92 -8.82 13.05 11.87
N SER A 93 -9.05 14.25 11.33
CA SER A 93 -10.37 14.87 11.14
C SER A 93 -11.08 14.45 9.86
N ASP A 94 -10.32 13.90 8.91
CA ASP A 94 -10.77 13.68 7.53
C ASP A 94 -11.55 12.38 7.35
N LYS A 95 -11.73 11.64 8.46
CA LYS A 95 -12.46 10.36 8.55
C LYS A 95 -11.85 9.27 7.67
N ILE A 96 -10.58 9.42 7.30
CA ILE A 96 -9.82 8.36 6.66
C ILE A 96 -9.49 7.32 7.73
N GLU A 97 -9.75 6.05 7.42
CA GLU A 97 -9.53 4.94 8.35
C GLU A 97 -8.44 4.02 7.80
N PRO A 98 -7.55 3.47 8.64
CA PRO A 98 -6.66 2.41 8.17
C PRO A 98 -7.49 1.21 7.74
N PHE A 99 -7.12 0.52 6.65
CA PHE A 99 -7.63 -0.84 6.41
C PHE A 99 -6.73 -1.88 7.10
N ILE A 100 -5.43 -1.62 7.09
CA ILE A 100 -4.38 -2.35 7.81
C ILE A 100 -3.76 -1.43 8.86
N ILE A 101 -3.70 -1.90 10.10
CA ILE A 101 -2.99 -1.23 11.19
C ILE A 101 -1.62 -1.89 11.32
N HIS A 102 -0.56 -1.14 11.02
CA HIS A 102 0.81 -1.60 11.23
C HIS A 102 1.24 -1.31 12.68
N ARG A 103 1.59 -2.37 13.42
CA ARG A 103 2.04 -2.30 14.80
C ARG A 103 3.55 -2.36 14.84
N ASP A 104 4.18 -1.24 15.16
CA ASP A 104 5.62 -1.12 15.32
C ASP A 104 5.99 -0.94 16.80
N PHE A 105 7.15 -1.48 17.19
CA PHE A 105 7.59 -1.53 18.59
C PHE A 105 9.06 -1.15 18.73
N ASP A 106 9.55 -0.26 17.87
CA ASP A 106 10.93 0.25 17.89
C ASP A 106 11.97 -0.87 17.98
N ASP A 107 11.76 -1.95 17.21
CA ASP A 107 12.57 -3.17 17.18
C ASP A 107 12.68 -3.94 18.53
N ILE A 108 11.99 -3.51 19.59
CA ILE A 108 11.92 -4.22 20.88
C ILE A 108 11.11 -5.52 20.73
N ARG A 109 10.07 -5.49 19.88
CA ARG A 109 9.25 -6.64 19.51
C ARG A 109 9.07 -6.67 18.00
N LYS A 110 8.84 -7.87 17.46
CA LYS A 110 8.53 -8.04 16.04
C LYS A 110 7.27 -7.24 15.71
N SER A 111 7.36 -6.36 14.71
CA SER A 111 6.21 -5.67 14.16
C SER A 111 5.26 -6.65 13.47
N TYR A 112 3.99 -6.28 13.40
CA TYR A 112 2.98 -7.11 12.75
C TYR A 112 1.84 -6.25 12.22
N ASN A 113 1.01 -6.85 11.37
CA ASN A 113 -0.13 -6.18 10.75
C ASN A 113 -1.43 -6.72 11.34
N GLU A 114 -2.38 -5.83 11.55
CA GLU A 114 -3.75 -6.16 11.95
C GLU A 114 -4.69 -5.66 10.84
N ILE A 115 -5.61 -6.51 10.38
CA ILE A 115 -6.78 -6.02 9.62
C ILE A 115 -7.75 -5.41 10.63
N ILE A 116 -8.37 -4.28 10.29
CA ILE A 116 -9.33 -3.63 11.18
C ILE A 116 -10.38 -4.61 11.70
N GLU A 117 -10.64 -4.51 13.00
CA GLU A 117 -11.52 -5.44 13.70
C GLU A 117 -12.94 -5.41 13.14
N GLU A 118 -13.42 -4.25 12.70
CA GLU A 118 -14.74 -4.09 12.10
C GLU A 118 -14.93 -4.97 10.85
N PHE A 119 -13.92 -5.09 10.00
CA PHE A 119 -13.96 -5.98 8.83
C PHE A 119 -14.06 -7.45 9.24
N ARG A 120 -13.31 -7.84 10.28
CA ARG A 120 -13.33 -9.21 10.82
C ARG A 120 -14.72 -9.57 11.37
N HIS A 121 -15.31 -8.68 12.16
CA HIS A 121 -16.63 -8.91 12.76
C HIS A 121 -17.76 -8.83 11.74
N TYR A 122 -17.72 -7.88 10.82
CA TYR A 122 -18.72 -7.73 9.77
C TYR A 122 -18.87 -9.02 8.94
N HIS A 123 -17.75 -9.66 8.59
CA HIS A 123 -17.75 -10.93 7.85
C HIS A 123 -17.78 -12.18 8.73
N ARG A 124 -17.79 -12.01 10.07
CA ARG A 124 -17.73 -13.09 11.07
C ARG A 124 -16.56 -14.04 10.84
N LEU A 125 -15.38 -13.48 10.57
CA LEU A 125 -14.18 -14.24 10.22
C LEU A 125 -13.55 -14.88 11.46
N TYR A 126 -13.22 -16.16 11.35
CA TYR A 126 -12.37 -16.85 12.31
C TYR A 126 -10.90 -16.53 12.02
N HIS A 127 -10.08 -16.44 13.06
CA HIS A 127 -8.64 -16.23 12.91
C HIS A 127 -7.90 -17.52 13.24
N ASP A 128 -7.31 -18.13 12.22
CA ASP A 128 -6.33 -19.21 12.38
C ASP A 128 -5.00 -18.57 12.76
N PHE A 129 -4.63 -18.64 14.04
CA PHE A 129 -3.41 -18.02 14.56
C PHE A 129 -2.14 -18.76 14.16
N ASP A 130 -2.22 -20.04 13.79
CA ASP A 130 -1.06 -20.84 13.41
C ASP A 130 -0.59 -20.45 12.00
N LYS A 131 -1.54 -20.21 11.08
CA LYS A 131 -1.26 -19.74 9.72
C LYS A 131 -1.32 -18.22 9.57
N ASN A 132 -1.84 -17.53 10.57
CA ASN A 132 -2.20 -16.11 10.53
C ASN A 132 -3.13 -15.77 9.35
N GLU A 133 -4.19 -16.55 9.21
CA GLU A 133 -5.21 -16.42 8.16
C GLU A 133 -6.58 -16.06 8.76
N LEU A 134 -7.38 -15.32 8.01
CA LEU A 134 -8.80 -15.10 8.31
C LEU A 134 -9.65 -16.01 7.45
N LEU A 135 -10.45 -16.86 8.10
CA LEU A 135 -11.27 -17.88 7.48
C LEU A 135 -12.75 -17.51 7.59
N LYS A 136 -13.49 -17.78 6.52
CA LYS A 136 -14.95 -17.71 6.49
C LYS A 136 -15.51 -19.11 6.30
N PHE A 137 -16.52 -19.44 7.10
CA PHE A 137 -17.24 -20.70 7.03
C PHE A 137 -18.65 -20.44 6.51
N ASP A 138 -19.04 -21.13 5.45
CA ASP A 138 -20.40 -21.14 4.92
C ASP A 138 -20.81 -22.55 4.47
N ASP A 139 -22.00 -22.70 3.90
CA ASP A 139 -22.56 -23.99 3.45
C ASP A 139 -21.68 -24.68 2.37
N ARG A 140 -20.73 -23.96 1.76
CA ARG A 140 -19.79 -24.48 0.76
C ARG A 140 -18.45 -24.90 1.38
N GLY A 141 -18.26 -24.67 2.68
CA GLY A 141 -17.07 -25.03 3.44
C GLY A 141 -16.25 -23.83 3.89
N GLU A 142 -14.94 -24.05 3.98
CA GLU A 142 -13.96 -23.07 4.45
C GLU A 142 -13.40 -22.25 3.28
N THR A 143 -13.27 -20.94 3.46
CA THR A 143 -12.61 -20.03 2.51
C THR A 143 -11.63 -19.13 3.22
N VAL A 144 -10.38 -19.07 2.72
CA VAL A 144 -9.40 -18.08 3.14
C VAL A 144 -9.78 -16.71 2.59
N VAL A 145 -10.11 -15.78 3.48
CA VAL A 145 -10.48 -14.40 3.15
C VAL A 145 -9.29 -13.47 3.22
N ALA A 146 -8.37 -13.69 4.16
CA ALA A 146 -7.14 -12.91 4.24
C ALA A 146 -5.95 -13.75 4.69
N LYS A 147 -4.77 -13.42 4.16
CA LYS A 147 -3.48 -13.92 4.61
C LYS A 147 -2.69 -12.76 5.18
N ILE A 148 -2.24 -12.89 6.42
CA ILE A 148 -1.60 -11.80 7.16
C ILE A 148 -0.16 -12.20 7.43
N GLU A 149 0.75 -11.80 6.56
CA GLU A 149 2.19 -11.95 6.78
C GLU A 149 2.75 -10.64 7.35
N SER A 150 3.97 -10.68 7.89
CA SER A 150 4.61 -9.49 8.46
C SER A 150 4.90 -8.41 7.42
N ASP A 151 5.25 -8.83 6.21
CA ASP A 151 5.64 -7.98 5.09
C ASP A 151 4.58 -7.92 3.99
N ARG A 152 3.56 -8.79 4.00
CA ARG A 152 2.49 -8.80 3.00
C ARG A 152 1.14 -9.12 3.61
N VAL A 153 0.10 -8.38 3.23
CA VAL A 153 -1.28 -8.74 3.55
C VAL A 153 -2.09 -8.81 2.27
N GLU A 154 -2.74 -9.94 2.05
CA GLU A 154 -3.62 -10.16 0.91
C GLU A 154 -5.04 -10.41 1.40
N VAL A 155 -6.02 -9.76 0.79
CA VAL A 155 -7.43 -9.89 1.15
C VAL A 155 -8.27 -10.12 -0.08
N ARG A 156 -9.27 -10.98 0.04
CA ARG A 156 -10.17 -11.33 -1.06
C ARG A 156 -11.05 -10.14 -1.44
N LEU A 157 -11.03 -9.80 -2.73
CA LEU A 157 -11.70 -8.63 -3.28
C LEU A 157 -13.21 -8.64 -3.05
N LYS A 158 -13.84 -9.83 -3.05
CA LYS A 158 -15.29 -9.96 -2.80
C LYS A 158 -15.67 -9.40 -1.44
N GLU A 159 -14.96 -9.78 -0.38
CA GLU A 159 -15.22 -9.35 0.99
C GLU A 159 -14.86 -7.88 1.19
N ILE A 160 -13.80 -7.37 0.54
CA ILE A 160 -13.51 -5.94 0.48
C ILE A 160 -14.71 -5.18 -0.10
N ARG A 161 -15.19 -5.55 -1.29
CA ARG A 161 -16.32 -4.84 -1.96
C ARG A 161 -17.59 -4.84 -1.11
N GLN A 162 -17.90 -5.97 -0.47
CA GLN A 162 -19.06 -6.07 0.43
C GLN A 162 -18.93 -5.11 1.62
N PHE A 163 -17.74 -5.02 2.21
CA PHE A 163 -17.48 -4.14 3.34
C PHE A 163 -17.52 -2.66 2.93
N LEU A 164 -16.87 -2.30 1.83
CA LEU A 164 -16.87 -0.94 1.27
C LEU A 164 -18.28 -0.45 0.93
N ALA A 165 -19.13 -1.32 0.39
CA ALA A 165 -20.52 -0.99 0.08
C ALA A 165 -21.34 -0.62 1.32
N MET A 166 -21.10 -1.29 2.47
CA MET A 166 -21.77 -0.96 3.73
C MET A 166 -21.19 0.28 4.40
N LYS A 167 -19.89 0.51 4.25
CA LYS A 167 -19.19 1.67 4.80
C LYS A 167 -19.41 2.95 4.00
N GLU A 168 -19.91 2.85 2.77
CA GLU A 168 -19.97 3.95 1.80
C GLU A 168 -18.60 4.61 1.59
N MET A 169 -17.59 3.77 1.40
CA MET A 169 -16.18 4.17 1.27
C MET A 169 -15.51 3.50 0.08
N HIS A 170 -14.37 4.05 -0.34
CA HIS A 170 -13.45 3.40 -1.28
C HIS A 170 -12.21 2.87 -0.54
N LEU A 171 -11.57 1.86 -1.12
CA LEU A 171 -10.24 1.43 -0.69
C LEU A 171 -9.20 2.13 -1.55
N ALA A 172 -8.43 3.02 -0.94
CA ALA A 172 -7.24 3.60 -1.56
C ALA A 172 -6.07 2.61 -1.41
N ILE A 173 -5.34 2.37 -2.50
CA ILE A 173 -4.08 1.62 -2.52
C ILE A 173 -2.96 2.62 -2.79
N TYR A 174 -2.13 2.85 -1.79
CA TYR A 174 -0.97 3.73 -1.88
C TYR A 174 0.27 2.90 -2.11
N PHE A 175 1.19 3.40 -2.93
CA PHE A 175 2.45 2.72 -3.22
C PHE A 175 3.60 3.70 -3.45
N ASP A 176 4.81 3.28 -3.08
CA ASP A 176 6.09 3.91 -3.43
C ASP A 176 7.06 2.78 -3.80
N SER A 177 7.76 2.93 -4.91
CA SER A 177 8.66 1.92 -5.44
C SER A 177 9.97 2.56 -5.85
N LYS A 178 11.04 2.18 -5.18
CA LYS A 178 12.39 2.65 -5.47
C LYS A 178 13.25 1.52 -5.97
N ARG A 179 13.77 1.63 -7.20
CA ARG A 179 14.71 0.67 -7.77
C ARG A 179 16.06 1.31 -8.02
N HIS A 180 17.11 0.51 -7.94
CA HIS A 180 18.50 0.95 -8.06
C HIS A 180 19.29 -0.04 -8.89
N SER A 181 20.21 0.47 -9.69
CA SER A 181 21.07 -0.35 -10.54
C SER A 181 22.39 0.35 -10.80
N GLU A 182 23.45 -0.44 -11.05
CA GLU A 182 24.72 0.05 -11.57
C GLU A 182 24.68 0.27 -13.09
N LEU A 183 23.57 -0.13 -13.74
CA LEU A 183 23.37 0.10 -15.15
C LEU A 183 23.41 1.60 -15.46
N LEU A 184 24.21 1.99 -16.45
CA LEU A 184 24.30 3.34 -16.99
C LEU A 184 23.66 3.33 -18.38
N PRO A 185 22.37 3.63 -18.51
CA PRO A 185 21.72 3.67 -19.81
C PRO A 185 22.19 4.92 -20.57
N ASN A 186 22.24 4.87 -21.90
CA ASN A 186 22.64 6.02 -22.70
C ASN A 186 21.56 7.12 -22.76
N GLU A 187 20.32 6.77 -22.44
CA GLU A 187 19.18 7.67 -22.31
C GLU A 187 18.76 7.67 -20.83
N LEU A 188 18.64 8.84 -20.19
CA LEU A 188 17.67 9.17 -19.12
C LEU A 188 18.01 10.52 -18.48
N PRO A 189 17.04 11.42 -18.30
CA PRO A 189 15.92 11.23 -17.36
C PRO A 189 14.53 11.13 -18.02
N ILE A 190 13.67 10.28 -17.46
CA ILE A 190 12.23 10.17 -17.81
C ILE A 190 11.45 10.59 -16.56
N SER A 191 10.48 11.47 -16.76
CA SER A 191 9.48 11.81 -15.75
C SER A 191 8.11 11.63 -16.37
N LEU A 192 7.27 10.84 -15.73
CA LEU A 192 5.89 10.61 -16.15
C LEU A 192 4.98 10.97 -14.99
N ASP A 193 3.86 11.58 -15.32
CA ASP A 193 2.75 11.84 -14.41
C ASP A 193 1.52 11.23 -15.05
N ILE A 194 0.91 10.27 -14.37
CA ILE A 194 -0.10 9.38 -14.93
C ILE A 194 -1.33 9.49 -14.05
N GLN A 195 -2.42 9.99 -14.63
CA GLN A 195 -3.69 10.18 -13.96
C GLN A 195 -4.83 9.67 -14.83
N ASP A 196 -5.69 8.85 -14.23
CA ASP A 196 -7.00 8.45 -14.75
C ASP A 196 -8.07 8.58 -13.66
N ASP A 197 -9.28 8.09 -13.92
CA ASP A 197 -10.44 8.23 -13.02
C ASP A 197 -10.23 7.58 -11.63
N LEU A 198 -9.34 6.59 -11.50
CA LEU A 198 -9.12 5.81 -10.28
C LEU A 198 -7.65 5.74 -9.83
N THR A 199 -6.74 6.30 -10.62
CA THR A 199 -5.30 6.14 -10.44
C THR A 199 -4.58 7.46 -10.63
N HIS A 200 -3.68 7.81 -9.73
CA HIS A 200 -2.75 8.93 -9.91
C HIS A 200 -1.38 8.54 -9.35
N TYR A 201 -0.35 8.50 -10.19
CA TYR A 201 1.02 8.28 -9.77
C TYR A 201 2.00 9.01 -10.67
N SER A 202 3.19 9.27 -10.12
CA SER A 202 4.33 9.76 -10.90
C SER A 202 5.43 8.70 -10.93
N PHE A 203 6.23 8.73 -11.98
CA PHE A 203 7.40 7.88 -12.13
C PHE A 203 8.57 8.75 -12.55
N ARG A 204 9.69 8.63 -11.85
CA ARG A 204 10.91 9.37 -12.15
C ARG A 204 12.11 8.43 -12.22
N ALA A 205 12.84 8.56 -13.32
CA ALA A 205 14.11 7.89 -13.55
C ALA A 205 15.20 8.94 -13.67
N ASP A 206 16.15 8.95 -12.72
CA ASP A 206 17.23 9.92 -12.70
C ASP A 206 18.59 9.32 -12.34
N TYR A 207 19.58 10.18 -12.37
CA TYR A 207 20.96 9.86 -12.04
C TYR A 207 21.35 10.35 -10.64
N GLU A 208 20.44 10.38 -9.68
CA GLU A 208 20.77 10.87 -8.33
C GLU A 208 21.42 9.77 -7.49
N ASN A 209 22.58 10.05 -6.87
CA ASN A 209 23.11 9.20 -5.81
C ASN A 209 22.07 9.13 -4.67
N SER A 210 21.47 7.96 -4.45
CA SER A 210 20.53 7.73 -3.36
C SER A 210 21.19 8.05 -2.03
N SER A 211 20.47 8.76 -1.15
CA SER A 211 20.90 9.09 0.21
C SER A 211 21.17 7.86 1.11
N PHE A 212 20.92 6.64 0.61
CA PHE A 212 21.14 5.37 1.31
C PHE A 212 22.47 4.70 0.96
N LYS A 213 23.15 5.09 -0.12
CA LYS A 213 24.47 4.56 -0.52
C LYS A 213 25.22 5.60 -1.35
N GLU A 214 26.34 6.10 -0.83
CA GLU A 214 27.34 6.78 -1.66
C GLU A 214 27.69 5.86 -2.85
N ASN A 215 27.50 6.37 -4.07
CA ASN A 215 27.72 5.74 -5.38
C ASN A 215 26.59 4.89 -6.01
N HIS A 216 25.34 4.88 -5.50
CA HIS A 216 24.22 4.18 -6.17
C HIS A 216 23.10 5.11 -6.59
N LYS A 217 22.55 4.96 -7.80
CA LYS A 217 21.52 5.86 -8.33
C LYS A 217 20.07 5.40 -8.04
N SER A 218 19.15 6.31 -7.76
CA SER A 218 17.74 6.04 -7.39
C SER A 218 16.73 6.24 -8.50
N PHE A 219 15.70 5.39 -8.54
CA PHE A 219 14.55 5.51 -9.45
C PHE A 219 13.31 5.36 -8.59
N SER A 220 12.48 6.40 -8.46
CA SER A 220 11.27 6.45 -7.64
C SER A 220 10.04 6.67 -8.49
#